data_AF-A0A3S0JXD8-F1
#
_entry.id   AF-A0A3S0JXD8-F1
#
_cell.length_a   1.000
_cell.length_b   1.000
_cell.length_c   1.000
_cell.angle_alpha   90.00
_cell.angle_beta   90.00
_cell.angle_gamma   90.00
#
_symmetry.space_group_name_H-M   'P 1'
#
loop_
_entity.id
_entity.type
_entity.pdbx_description
1 polymer ?
#
loop_
_entity_poly.entity_id
_entity_poly.type
_entity_poly.pdbx_seq_one_letter_code
_entity_poly.pdbx_strand_id
1 'polypeptide(L)' 'MKNIIKVLRKKLGITQEVLAKECGVVRQTINCIENDKYDPTLELAFKIAKALNKKVDEVFIYD' A
#
# COMPACT_ATOMS: atom_id res chain seq x y z
N MET A 1 1.63 10.55 -7.27
CA MET A 1 2.69 9.97 -6.39
C MET A 1 2.96 8.57 -6.89
N LYS A 2 4.21 8.15 -7.14
CA LYS A 2 4.48 6.75 -7.52
C LYS A 2 4.46 5.89 -6.26
N ASN A 3 4.00 4.64 -6.36
CA ASN A 3 4.07 3.71 -5.23
C ASN A 3 4.70 2.37 -5.64
N ILE A 4 5.34 1.69 -4.69
CA ILE A 4 5.94 0.35 -4.91
C ILE A 4 5.25 -0.75 -4.08
N ILE A 5 4.00 -0.51 -3.66
CA ILE A 5 3.21 -1.41 -2.81
C ILE A 5 3.20 -2.83 -3.38
N LYS A 6 2.90 -2.98 -4.67
CA LYS A 6 2.82 -4.28 -5.35
C LYS A 6 4.14 -5.06 -5.26
N VAL A 7 5.27 -4.38 -5.37
CA VAL A 7 6.61 -5.00 -5.28
C VAL A 7 6.87 -5.48 -3.85
N LEU A 8 6.65 -4.61 -2.87
CA LEU A 8 6.86 -4.93 -1.45
C LEU A 8 5.94 -6.04 -0.98
N ARG A 9 4.66 -5.96 -1.34
CA ARG A 9 3.64 -6.96 -1.02
C ARG A 9 4.03 -8.34 -1.58
N LYS A 10 4.50 -8.40 -2.82
CA LYS A 10 5.00 -9.65 -3.43
C LYS A 10 6.26 -10.18 -2.75
N LYS A 11 7.19 -9.31 -2.33
CA LYS A 11 8.37 -9.72 -1.55
C LYS A 11 8.00 -10.35 -0.20
N LEU A 12 6.91 -9.89 0.41
CA LEU A 12 6.35 -10.46 1.63
C LEU A 12 5.46 -11.70 1.40
N GLY A 13 5.19 -12.08 0.15
CA GLY A 13 4.36 -13.24 -0.19
C GLY A 13 2.87 -13.08 0.11
N ILE A 14 2.39 -11.87 0.40
CA ILE A 14 1.00 -11.62 0.78
C ILE A 14 0.13 -11.15 -0.41
N THR A 15 -1.17 -11.39 -0.33
CA THR A 15 -2.14 -10.96 -1.37
C THR A 15 -2.66 -9.55 -1.10
N GLN A 16 -3.31 -8.92 -2.10
CA GLN A 16 -3.98 -7.64 -1.90
C GLN A 16 -5.05 -7.72 -0.80
N GLU A 17 -5.73 -8.87 -0.68
CA GLU A 17 -6.74 -9.13 0.35
C GLU A 17 -6.13 -9.08 1.76
N VAL A 18 -4.97 -9.73 1.94
CA VAL A 18 -4.25 -9.73 3.22
C VAL A 18 -3.83 -8.30 3.59
N LEU A 19 -3.21 -7.57 2.66
CA LEU A 19 -2.79 -6.18 2.92
C LEU A 19 -3.99 -5.28 3.23
N ALA A 20 -5.12 -5.47 2.55
CA ALA A 20 -6.33 -4.70 2.77
C ALA A 20 -6.91 -4.95 4.17
N LYS A 21 -6.94 -6.22 4.59
CA LYS A 21 -7.35 -6.61 5.95
C LYS A 21 -6.47 -5.98 7.02
N GLU A 22 -5.16 -5.97 6.85
CA GLU A 22 -4.21 -5.33 7.79
C GLU A 22 -4.40 -3.80 7.85
N CYS A 23 -4.76 -3.18 6.73
CA CYS A 23 -5.03 -1.75 6.65
C CYS A 23 -6.46 -1.36 7.06
N GLY A 24 -7.34 -2.33 7.32
CA GLY A 24 -8.75 -2.10 7.66
C GLY A 24 -9.57 -1.52 6.49
N VAL A 25 -9.23 -1.90 5.26
CA VAL A 25 -9.89 -1.44 4.03
C VAL A 25 -10.31 -2.63 3.16
N VAL A 26 -11.13 -2.39 2.15
CA VAL A 26 -11.50 -3.42 1.18
C VAL A 26 -10.37 -3.64 0.16
N ARG A 27 -10.25 -4.85 -0.40
CA ARG A 27 -9.24 -5.19 -1.43
C ARG A 27 -9.18 -4.18 -2.58
N GLN A 28 -10.34 -3.67 -2.99
CA GLN A 28 -10.44 -2.71 -4.09
C GLN A 28 -9.69 -1.40 -3.80
N THR A 29 -9.64 -0.96 -2.54
CA THR A 29 -8.85 0.19 -2.09
C THR A 29 -7.37 -0.03 -2.39
N ILE A 30 -6.80 -1.14 -1.93
CA ILE A 30 -5.39 -1.50 -2.21
C ILE A 30 -5.14 -1.62 -3.71
N ASN A 31 -6.05 -2.26 -4.45
CA ASN A 31 -5.92 -2.41 -5.89
C ASN A 31 -5.92 -1.06 -6.62
N CYS A 32 -6.77 -0.11 -6.22
CA CYS A 32 -6.79 1.21 -6.83
C CYS A 32 -5.49 1.98 -6.55
N ILE A 33 -4.95 1.90 -5.32
CA ILE A 33 -3.69 2.55 -4.96
C ILE A 33 -2.52 1.89 -5.73
N GLU A 34 -2.44 0.56 -5.78
CA GLU A 34 -1.40 -0.16 -6.55
C GLU A 34 -1.38 0.17 -8.05
N ASN A 35 -2.49 0.66 -8.60
CA ASN A 35 -2.61 1.05 -10.01
C ASN A 35 -2.76 2.57 -10.19
N ASP A 36 -2.33 3.36 -9.21
CA ASP A 36 -2.31 4.83 -9.24
C ASP A 36 -3.66 5.47 -9.60
N LYS A 37 -4.78 4.80 -9.27
CA LYS A 37 -6.13 5.31 -9.56
C LYS A 37 -6.57 6.42 -8.60
N TYR A 38 -6.05 6.44 -7.39
CA TYR A 38 -6.19 7.55 -6.45
C TYR A 38 -5.11 7.47 -5.35
N ASP A 39 -4.81 8.62 -4.75
CA ASP A 39 -3.84 8.73 -3.65
C ASP A 39 -4.50 8.39 -2.30
N PRO A 40 -3.87 7.55 -1.45
CA PRO A 40 -4.41 7.25 -0.13
C PRO A 40 -4.45 8.48 0.77
N THR A 41 -5.31 8.45 1.78
CA THR A 41 -5.20 9.41 2.89
C THR A 41 -3.86 9.21 3.62
N LEU A 42 -3.38 10.24 4.31
CA LEU A 42 -2.14 10.15 5.09
C LEU A 42 -2.17 8.98 6.07
N GLU A 43 -3.28 8.79 6.78
CA GLU A 43 -3.50 7.67 7.69
C GLU A 43 -3.36 6.31 6.99
N LEU A 44 -3.96 6.15 5.81
CA LEU A 44 -3.88 4.92 5.04
C LEU A 44 -2.47 4.67 4.51
N ALA A 45 -1.75 5.72 4.10
CA ALA A 45 -0.35 5.62 3.69
C ALA A 45 0.53 5.08 4.84
N PHE A 46 0.34 5.58 6.07
CA PHE A 46 1.03 5.07 7.26
C PHE A 46 0.65 3.62 7.58
N LYS A 47 -0.64 3.25 7.48
CA LYS A 47 -1.10 1.87 7.68
C LYS A 47 -0.47 0.91 6.68
N ILE A 48 -0.47 1.26 5.41
CA ILE A 48 0.15 0.47 4.33
C ILE A 48 1.65 0.31 4.59
N ALA A 49 2.35 1.40 4.91
CA ALA A 49 3.78 1.35 5.18
C ALA A 49 4.11 0.44 6.37
N LYS A 50 3.34 0.55 7.46
CA LYS A 50 3.46 -0.32 8.63
C LYS A 50 3.22 -1.80 8.28
N ALA A 51 2.17 -2.10 7.52
CA ALA A 51 1.85 -3.46 7.07
C ALA A 51 2.95 -4.06 6.18
N LEU A 52 3.60 -3.23 5.37
CA LEU A 52 4.72 -3.63 4.52
C LEU A 52 6.08 -3.63 5.23
N ASN A 53 6.11 -3.34 6.54
CA ASN A 53 7.32 -3.18 7.35
C ASN A 53 8.33 -2.19 6.74
N LYS A 54 7.81 -1.04 6.31
CA LYS A 54 8.54 0.02 5.61
C LYS A 54 8.16 1.40 6.14
N LYS A 55 9.01 2.38 5.89
CA LYS A 55 8.65 3.79 6.09
C LYS A 55 7.79 4.28 4.92
N VAL A 56 7.00 5.34 5.15
CA VAL A 56 6.08 5.88 4.14
C VAL A 56 6.82 6.35 2.89
N ASP A 57 7.96 7.01 3.06
CA ASP A 57 8.86 7.49 2.00
C ASP A 57 9.55 6.36 1.21
N GLU A 58 9.63 5.16 1.78
CA GLU A 58 10.08 3.96 1.04
C GLU A 58 8.96 3.34 0.20
N VAL A 59 7.70 3.57 0.55
CA VAL A 59 6.53 2.98 -0.15
C VAL A 59 6.00 3.91 -1.23
N PHE A 60 5.97 5.21 -0.92
CA PHE A 60 5.40 6.26 -1.74
C PHE A 60 6.50 7.24 -2.14
N ILE A 61 6.83 7.26 -3.43
CA ILE A 61 7.91 8.04 -4.00
C ILE A 61 7.30 9.29 -4.65
N TYR A 62 7.72 10.44 -4.14
CA TYR A 62 7.46 11.74 -4.76
C TYR A 62 8.59 12.04 -5.74
N ASP A 63 8.22 12.28 -6.99
CA ASP A 63 9.08 12.66 -8.12
C ASP A 63 8.53 13.99 -8.65
#